data_AF-A0A3B9ZPE7-F1
#
_entry.id   AF-A0A3B9ZPE7-F1
#
_cell.length_a   1.000
_cell.length_b   1.000
_cell.length_c   1.000
_cell.angle_alpha   90.00
_cell.angle_beta   90.00
_cell.angle_gamma   90.00
#
_symmetry.space_group_name_H-M   'P 1'
#
loop_
_entity.id
_entity.type
_entity.pdbx_description
1 polymer ?
#
loop_
_entity_poly.entity_id
_entity_poly.type
_entity_poly.pdbx_seq_one_letter_code
_entity_poly.pdbx_strand_id
1 'polypeptide(L)' 'ALAALGITIFLILLNMIVLRVYTHHGDSVVIPELKGKSISDVADILNRDDLRFEIRDSVYATGATPGTVLDQ' A
#
# COMPACT_ATOMS: atom_id res chain seq x y z
N ALA A 1 7.45 16.33 -39.48
CA ALA A 1 6.22 16.41 -38.66
C ALA A 1 5.64 15.03 -38.35
N LEU A 2 5.25 14.23 -39.36
CA LEU A 2 4.61 12.91 -39.14
C LEU A 2 5.48 11.89 -38.40
N ALA A 3 6.78 11.80 -38.71
CA ALA A 3 7.69 10.89 -37.99
C ALA A 3 7.82 11.25 -36.51
N ALA A 4 7.95 12.54 -36.18
CA ALA A 4 7.99 13.02 -34.80
C ALA A 4 6.68 12.71 -34.06
N LEU A 5 5.52 12.91 -34.70
CA LEU A 5 4.22 12.54 -34.12
C LEU A 5 4.12 11.04 -33.84
N GLY A 6 4.54 10.20 -34.80
CA GLY A 6 4.56 8.74 -34.63
C GLY A 6 5.46 8.30 -33.49
N ILE A 7 6.67 8.87 -33.38
CA ILE A 7 7.60 8.60 -32.29
C ILE A 7 6.99 9.01 -30.95
N THR A 8 6.38 10.18 -30.85
CA THR A 8 5.75 10.65 -29.61
C THR A 8 4.63 9.70 -29.16
N ILE A 9 3.74 9.31 -30.07
CA ILE A 9 2.65 8.36 -29.76
C ILE A 9 3.24 7.02 -29.31
N PHE A 10 4.25 6.52 -30.02
CA PHE A 10 4.93 5.28 -29.66
C PHE A 10 5.54 5.35 -28.25
N LEU A 11 6.24 6.43 -27.91
CA LEU A 11 6.85 6.62 -26.59
C LEU A 11 5.81 6.72 -25.48
N ILE A 12 4.67 7.38 -25.72
CA ILE A 12 3.57 7.44 -24.75
C ILE A 12 3.01 6.03 -24.49
N LEU A 13 2.70 5.28 -25.55
CA LEU A 13 2.18 3.91 -25.41
C LEU A 13 3.18 2.99 -24.71
N LEU A 14 4.46 3.08 -25.09
CA LEU A 14 5.54 2.34 -24.45
C LEU A 14 5.63 2.67 -22.96
N ASN A 15 5.59 3.96 -22.61
CA ASN A 15 5.66 4.41 -21.23
C ASN A 15 4.48 3.90 -20.40
N MET A 16 3.26 3.93 -20.95
CA MET A 16 2.08 3.38 -20.25
C MET A 16 2.21 1.88 -19.99
N ILE A 17 2.76 1.10 -20.92
CA ILE A 17 3.02 -0.33 -20.73
C ILE A 17 4.10 -0.56 -19.67
N VAL A 18 5.20 0.18 -19.74
CA VAL A 18 6.30 0.08 -18.77
C VAL A 18 5.83 0.46 -17.36
N LEU A 19 5.08 1.55 -17.22
CA LEU A 19 4.52 1.97 -15.94
C LEU A 19 3.57 0.92 -15.37
N ARG A 20 2.74 0.27 -16.21
CA ARG A 20 1.84 -0.78 -15.75
C ARG A 20 2.58 -1.91 -15.06
N VAL A 21 3.68 -2.37 -15.65
CA VAL A 21 4.51 -3.45 -15.08
C VAL A 21 5.31 -2.94 -13.88
N TYR A 22 5.99 -1.80 -14.01
CA TYR A 22 6.90 -1.28 -12.97
C TYR A 22 6.17 -0.93 -11.66
N THR A 23 4.96 -0.40 -11.77
CA THR A 23 4.17 0.04 -10.60
C THR A 23 3.21 -1.01 -10.09
N HIS A 24 3.20 -2.22 -10.66
CA HIS A 24 2.17 -3.24 -10.38
C HIS A 24 0.75 -2.64 -10.57
N HIS A 25 0.57 -1.86 -11.64
CA HIS A 25 -0.65 -1.08 -11.84
C HIS A 25 -1.85 -1.98 -12.08
N GLY A 26 -2.82 -1.92 -11.17
CA GLY A 26 -4.00 -2.78 -11.18
C GLY A 26 -3.91 -3.95 -10.21
N ASP A 27 -2.75 -4.19 -9.61
CA ASP A 27 -2.61 -5.15 -8.52
C ASP A 27 -3.15 -4.53 -7.23
N SER A 28 -3.78 -5.35 -6.41
CA SER A 28 -4.30 -4.94 -5.10
C SER A 28 -4.17 -6.08 -4.11
N VAL A 29 -4.04 -5.71 -2.83
CA VAL A 29 -3.95 -6.64 -1.72
C VAL A 29 -5.01 -6.26 -0.69
N VAL A 30 -5.65 -7.28 -0.10
CA VAL A 30 -6.66 -7.06 0.94
C VAL A 30 -5.94 -6.76 2.24
N ILE A 31 -6.22 -5.60 2.84
CA ILE A 31 -5.65 -5.25 4.14
C ILE A 31 -6.38 -6.03 5.24
N PRO A 32 -5.66 -6.82 6.07
CA PRO A 32 -6.27 -7.51 7.20
C PRO A 32 -6.87 -6.55 8.24
N GLU A 33 -7.82 -7.02 9.03
CA GLU A 33 -8.37 -6.26 10.16
C GLU A 33 -7.36 -6.25 11.31
N LEU A 34 -6.93 -5.04 11.71
CA LEU A 34 -5.90 -4.81 12.72
C LEU A 34 -6.49 -4.29 14.04
N LYS A 35 -7.73 -3.77 14.04
CA LYS A 35 -8.34 -3.20 15.24
C LYS A 35 -8.46 -4.23 16.36
N GLY A 36 -8.12 -3.81 17.57
CA GLY A 36 -8.13 -4.67 18.75
C GLY A 36 -6.91 -5.60 18.86
N LYS A 37 -5.99 -5.58 17.90
CA LYS A 37 -4.76 -6.37 17.95
C LYS A 37 -3.63 -5.60 18.62
N SER A 38 -2.70 -6.34 19.22
CA SER A 38 -1.47 -5.75 19.76
C SER A 38 -0.49 -5.42 18.63
N ILE A 39 0.43 -4.48 18.86
CA ILE A 39 1.47 -4.14 17.88
C ILE A 39 2.31 -5.37 17.45
N SER A 40 2.56 -6.33 18.36
CA SER A 40 3.27 -7.56 17.99
C SER A 40 2.46 -8.42 17.03
N ASP A 41 1.15 -8.58 17.29
CA ASP A 41 0.27 -9.37 16.40
C ASP A 41 0.17 -8.71 15.01
N VAL A 42 0.14 -7.38 14.96
CA VAL A 42 0.09 -6.61 13.71
C VAL A 42 1.32 -6.90 12.84
N ALA A 43 2.51 -6.91 13.44
CA ALA A 43 3.74 -7.26 12.72
C ALA A 43 3.66 -8.67 12.13
N ASP A 44 3.19 -9.65 12.91
CA ASP A 44 3.08 -11.04 12.46
C ASP A 44 2.01 -11.25 11.38
N ILE A 45 0.94 -10.46 11.40
CA ILE A 45 -0.14 -10.51 10.41
C ILE A 45 0.33 -9.91 9.09
N LEU A 46 0.89 -8.70 9.14
CA LEU A 46 1.25 -7.96 7.93
C LEU A 46 2.48 -8.54 7.22
N ASN A 47 3.42 -9.14 7.96
CA ASN A 47 4.57 -9.83 7.36
C ASN A 47 4.18 -10.99 6.43
N ARG A 48 2.99 -11.59 6.60
CA ARG A 48 2.51 -12.68 5.73
C ARG A 48 2.16 -12.20 4.32
N ASP A 49 1.77 -10.94 4.22
CA ASP A 49 1.33 -10.30 2.97
C ASP A 49 2.35 -9.27 2.45
N ASP A 50 3.58 -9.29 2.99
CA ASP A 50 4.65 -8.31 2.73
C ASP A 50 4.20 -6.85 2.95
N LEU A 51 3.28 -6.66 3.90
CA LEU A 51 2.74 -5.36 4.28
C LEU A 51 3.56 -4.74 5.39
N ARG A 52 3.77 -3.43 5.30
CA ARG A 52 4.47 -2.62 6.32
C ARG A 52 3.47 -1.70 7.00
N PHE A 53 3.70 -1.41 8.27
CA PHE A 53 2.92 -0.44 9.03
C PHE A 53 3.82 0.60 9.71
N GLU A 54 3.20 1.72 10.07
CA GLU A 54 3.78 2.78 10.88
C GLU A 54 2.74 3.23 11.90
N ILE A 55 3.17 3.59 13.10
CA ILE A 55 2.28 4.12 14.13
C ILE A 55 2.08 5.62 13.85
N ARG A 56 0.89 5.99 13.34
CA ARG A 56 0.56 7.39 13.01
C ARG A 56 0.38 8.27 14.24
N ASP A 57 -0.29 7.75 15.27
CA ASP A 57 -0.61 8.46 16.49
C ASP A 57 -0.74 7.48 17.68
N SER A 58 -0.56 7.97 18.89
CA SER A 58 -0.77 7.25 20.14
C SER A 58 -1.68 8.08 21.05
N VAL A 59 -2.92 7.62 21.20
CA VAL A 59 -3.95 8.32 21.97
C VAL A 59 -4.34 7.55 23.22
N TYR A 60 -4.84 8.26 24.22
CA TYR A 60 -5.46 7.65 25.40
C TYR A 60 -6.93 7.31 25.11
N ALA A 61 -7.32 6.06 25.38
CA ALA A 61 -8.69 5.61 25.30
C ALA A 61 -9.06 4.84 26.57
N THR A 62 -10.12 5.29 27.25
CA THR A 62 -10.60 4.67 28.48
C THR A 62 -11.02 3.22 28.21
N GLY A 63 -10.45 2.28 28.95
CA GLY A 63 -10.75 0.85 28.82
C GLY A 63 -10.01 0.11 27.70
N ALA A 64 -9.15 0.79 26.92
CA ALA A 64 -8.29 0.14 25.95
C ALA A 64 -6.99 -0.36 26.61
N THR A 65 -6.55 -1.55 26.23
CA THR A 65 -5.24 -2.07 26.65
C THR A 65 -4.12 -1.30 25.93
N PRO A 66 -3.07 -0.83 26.64
CA PRO A 66 -1.95 -0.12 26.02
C PRO A 66 -1.31 -0.92 24.87
N GLY A 67 -0.96 -0.24 23.78
CA GLY A 67 -0.37 -0.88 22.59
C GLY A 67 -1.36 -1.66 21.72
N THR A 68 -2.67 -1.45 21.91
CA THR A 68 -3.71 -2.00 21.05
C THR A 68 -4.05 -1.02 19.92
N VAL A 69 -4.21 -1.54 18.71
CA VAL A 69 -4.69 -0.74 17.57
C VAL A 69 -6.14 -0.34 17.77
N LEU A 70 -6.40 0.97 17.76
CA LEU A 70 -7.75 1.53 17.89
C LEU A 70 -8.42 1.75 16.53
N ASP A 71 -7.62 2.02 15.50
CA ASP A 71 -8.06 2.34 14.13
C ASP A 71 -6.95 2.07 13.10
N GLN A 72 -7.32 1.89 11.82
CA GLN A 72 -6.40 1.65 10.69
C GLN A 72 -6.68 2.55 9.48
#